data_AF-A0A2V9WJF8-F1
#
_entry.id   AF-A0A2V9WJF8-F1
#
_cell.length_a   1.000
_cell.length_b   1.000
_cell.length_c   1.000
_cell.angle_alpha   90.00
_cell.angle_beta   90.00
_cell.angle_gamma   90.00
#
_symmetry.space_group_name_H-M   'P 1'
#
loop_
_entity.id
_entity.type
_entity.pdbx_description
1 polymer ?
#
loop_
_entity_poly.entity_id
_entity_poly.type
_entity_poly.pdbx_seq_one_letter_code
_entity_poly.pdbx_strand_id
1 'polypeptide(L)'
;MRKHKLVKSAGPDDLVFQSVQAGRPMNDQNVLRRHIKPGARSLGLHVNWRCLRTSHATWLVQAGADPKSVQGQMRHSRISTTMEIYAQIVPVAQRRALEQLSEFATNSRSITVQ
;
A
#
# COMPACT_ATOMS: atom_id res chain seq x y z
N MET A 1 19.82 21.27 21.57
CA MET A 1 19.39 20.64 20.30
C MET A 1 20.41 20.94 19.21
N ARG A 2 20.91 19.95 18.47
CA ARG A 2 21.75 20.18 17.28
C ARG A 2 20.84 20.63 16.12
N LYS A 3 21.05 21.85 15.61
CA LYS A 3 20.35 22.36 14.42
C LYS A 3 21.07 21.86 13.17
N HIS A 4 20.33 21.24 12.27
CA HIS A 4 20.86 20.80 10.98
C HIS A 4 19.99 21.36 9.85
N LYS A 5 20.63 21.80 8.76
CA LYS A 5 19.94 22.16 7.52
C LYS A 5 19.26 20.90 6.96
N LEU A 6 17.94 20.96 6.77
CA LEU A 6 17.11 19.82 6.31
C LEU A 6 17.47 19.38 4.89
N VAL A 7 17.70 20.34 3.99
CA VAL A 7 18.11 20.13 2.60
C VAL A 7 19.52 20.69 2.45
N LYS A 8 20.51 19.85 2.13
CA LYS A 8 21.90 20.33 1.99
C LYS A 8 22.09 21.00 0.64
N SER A 9 21.69 20.30 -0.43
CA SER A 9 21.74 20.76 -1.82
C SER A 9 20.40 20.51 -2.53
N ALA A 10 20.08 21.28 -3.57
CA ALA A 10 18.78 21.22 -4.27
C ALA A 10 18.91 21.43 -5.78
N GLY A 11 20.06 21.07 -6.35
CA GLY A 11 20.29 21.07 -7.79
C GLY A 11 19.49 19.98 -8.53
N PRO A 12 19.47 20.02 -9.86
CA PRO A 12 18.67 19.11 -10.69
C PRO A 12 19.02 17.62 -10.49
N ASP A 13 20.28 17.32 -10.19
CA ASP A 13 20.80 15.95 -10.00
C ASP A 13 20.95 15.55 -8.53
N ASP A 14 20.45 16.38 -7.60
CA ASP A 14 20.57 16.11 -6.18
C ASP A 14 19.54 15.12 -5.66
N LEU A 15 19.89 14.47 -4.55
CA LEU A 15 19.03 13.49 -3.90
C LEU A 15 17.80 14.16 -3.29
N VAL A 16 16.61 13.62 -3.55
CA VAL A 16 15.37 14.05 -2.88
C VAL A 16 15.42 13.74 -1.37
N PHE A 17 15.98 12.59 -0.99
CA PHE A 17 16.13 12.17 0.40
C PHE A 17 17.59 12.20 0.84
N GLN A 18 18.03 13.36 1.32
CA GLN A 18 19.37 13.58 1.85
C GLN A 18 19.44 13.30 3.35
N SER A 19 20.54 12.67 3.78
CA SER A 19 20.89 12.56 5.18
C SER A 19 21.16 13.93 5.77
N VAL A 20 20.41 14.27 6.82
CA VAL A 20 20.47 15.55 7.54
C VAL A 20 21.87 15.86 8.10
N GLN A 21 22.66 14.83 8.39
CA GLN A 21 24.04 14.97 8.87
C GLN A 21 25.06 15.16 7.74
N ALA A 22 24.99 14.34 6.69
CA ALA A 22 26.11 14.18 5.76
C ALA A 22 25.79 14.53 4.29
N GLY A 23 24.54 14.86 3.94
CA GLY A 23 24.14 15.11 2.54
C GLY A 23 24.13 13.86 1.64
N ARG A 24 24.47 12.69 2.20
CA ARG A 24 24.50 11.38 1.53
C ARG A 24 23.08 10.82 1.35
N PRO A 25 22.89 9.75 0.55
CA PRO A 25 21.61 9.03 0.50
C PRO A 25 21.11 8.68 1.91
N MET A 26 19.85 8.99 2.18
CA MET A 26 19.22 8.69 3.45
C MET A 26 19.17 7.17 3.66
N ASN A 27 19.67 6.73 4.82
CA ASN A 27 19.55 5.32 5.21
C ASN A 27 18.10 5.04 5.65
N ASP A 28 17.42 4.19 4.89
CA ASP A 28 16.04 3.76 5.10
C ASP A 28 15.83 3.08 6.46
N GLN A 29 16.78 2.28 6.93
CA GLN A 29 16.69 1.61 8.23
C GLN A 29 16.64 2.60 9.39
N ASN A 30 17.30 3.76 9.27
CA ASN A 30 17.20 4.81 10.28
C ASN A 30 15.79 5.40 10.34
N VAL A 31 15.15 5.61 9.19
CA VAL A 31 13.76 6.09 9.13
C VAL A 31 12.83 5.07 9.77
N LEU A 32 12.97 3.80 9.39
CA LEU A 32 12.17 2.71 9.96
C LEU A 32 12.33 2.61 11.47
N ARG A 33 13.58 2.62 11.97
CA ARG A 33 13.89 2.39 13.38
C ARG A 33 13.53 3.59 14.27
N ARG A 34 13.74 4.82 13.79
CA ARG A 34 13.59 6.04 14.59
C ARG A 34 12.22 6.68 14.53
N HIS A 35 11.47 6.46 13.45
CA HIS A 35 10.17 7.13 13.25
C HIS A 35 9.02 6.14 13.12
N ILE A 36 9.15 5.11 12.30
CA ILE A 36 8.04 4.19 12.00
C ILE A 36 7.83 3.15 13.11
N LYS A 37 8.90 2.45 13.53
CA LYS A 37 8.82 1.41 14.57
C LYS A 37 8.37 1.95 15.94
N PRO A 38 8.75 3.16 16.39
CA PRO A 38 8.22 3.71 17.63
C PRO A 38 6.71 3.94 17.58
N GLY A 39 6.20 4.53 16.48
CA GLY A 39 4.75 4.72 16.30
C GLY A 39 3.98 3.41 16.15
N ALA A 40 4.58 2.42 15.47
CA ALA A 40 4.00 1.08 15.40
C ALA A 40 3.95 0.40 16.78
N ARG A 41 5.00 0.55 17.59
CA ARG A 41 5.05 0.00 18.95
C ARG A 41 4.01 0.61 19.88
N SER A 42 3.73 1.92 19.78
CA SER A 42 2.63 2.52 20.56
C SER A 42 1.25 1.97 20.18
N LEU A 43 1.12 1.40 18.98
CA LEU A 43 -0.11 0.76 18.49
C LEU A 43 -0.09 -0.77 18.67
N GLY A 44 0.95 -1.34 19.29
CA GLY A 44 1.11 -2.80 19.44
C GLY A 44 1.41 -3.54 18.13
N LEU A 45 1.81 -2.82 17.06
CA LEU A 45 2.02 -3.38 15.73
C LEU A 45 3.51 -3.62 15.44
N HIS A 46 3.78 -4.72 14.73
CA HIS A 46 5.10 -5.00 14.17
C HIS A 46 5.15 -4.58 12.70
N VAL A 47 5.92 -3.53 12.41
CA VAL A 47 6.01 -2.95 11.05
C VAL A 47 7.42 -3.06 10.48
N ASN A 48 7.49 -3.46 9.22
CA ASN A 48 8.67 -3.42 8.38
C ASN A 48 8.33 -2.77 7.02
N TRP A 49 9.36 -2.46 6.21
CA TRP A 49 9.15 -1.85 4.89
C TRP A 49 8.32 -2.71 3.93
N ARG A 50 8.46 -4.04 4.05
CA ARG A 50 7.67 -4.99 3.26
C ARG A 50 6.18 -4.90 3.62
N CYS A 51 5.83 -4.78 4.89
CA CYS A 51 4.44 -4.61 5.35
C CYS A 51 3.83 -3.35 4.75
N LEU A 52 4.54 -2.22 4.80
CA LEU A 52 4.05 -0.97 4.20
C LEU A 52 3.83 -1.11 2.69
N ARG A 53 4.76 -1.76 1.99
CA ARG A 53 4.65 -2.03 0.56
C ARG A 53 3.50 -2.98 0.22
N THR A 54 3.28 -4.02 1.02
CA THR A 54 2.15 -4.94 0.86
C THR A 54 0.82 -4.22 1.13
N SER A 55 0.72 -3.42 2.20
CA SER A 55 -0.48 -2.65 2.52
C SER A 55 -0.86 -1.66 1.41
N HIS A 56 0.12 -0.94 0.83
CA HIS A 56 -0.13 -0.04 -0.29
C HIS A 56 -0.76 -0.76 -1.48
N ALA A 57 -0.28 -1.96 -1.78
CA ALA A 57 -0.81 -2.75 -2.87
C ALA A 57 -2.21 -3.30 -2.59
N THR A 58 -2.44 -3.77 -1.35
CA THR A 58 -3.77 -4.16 -0.87
C THR A 58 -4.77 -3.01 -1.04
N TRP A 59 -4.39 -1.78 -0.70
CA TRP A 59 -5.25 -0.61 -0.87
C TRP A 59 -5.53 -0.27 -2.33
N LEU A 60 -4.53 -0.39 -3.21
CA LEU A 60 -4.75 -0.22 -4.66
C LEU A 60 -5.75 -1.23 -5.21
N VAL A 61 -5.65 -2.50 -4.82
CA VAL A 61 -6.61 -3.54 -5.22
C VAL A 61 -8.00 -3.28 -4.64
N GLN A 62 -8.09 -2.88 -3.37
CA GLN A 62 -9.37 -2.51 -2.76
C GLN A 62 -10.02 -1.28 -3.42
N ALA A 63 -9.21 -0.35 -3.94
CA ALA A 63 -9.69 0.79 -4.72
C ALA A 63 -10.18 0.41 -6.13
N GLY A 64 -10.17 -0.88 -6.49
CA GLY A 64 -10.64 -1.39 -7.77
C GLY A 64 -9.59 -1.34 -8.89
N ALA A 65 -8.31 -1.10 -8.56
CA ALA A 65 -7.26 -1.15 -9.56
C ALA A 65 -7.04 -2.58 -10.07
N ASP A 66 -6.93 -2.71 -11.39
CA ASP A 66 -6.65 -4.00 -12.02
C ASP A 66 -5.31 -4.58 -11.52
N PRO A 67 -5.24 -5.88 -11.17
CA PRO A 67 -4.03 -6.50 -10.64
C PRO A 67 -2.79 -6.35 -11.54
N LYS A 68 -2.93 -6.29 -12.87
CA LYS A 68 -1.79 -6.01 -13.77
C LYS A 68 -1.31 -4.57 -13.66
N SER A 69 -2.22 -3.62 -13.46
CA SER A 69 -1.87 -2.21 -13.26
C SER A 69 -1.11 -2.00 -11.95
N VAL A 70 -1.58 -2.66 -10.88
CA VAL A 70 -0.87 -2.68 -9.57
C VAL A 70 0.51 -3.34 -9.71
N GLN A 71 0.59 -4.44 -10.46
CA GLN A 71 1.86 -5.11 -10.75
C GLN A 71 2.86 -4.21 -11.51
N GLY A 72 2.37 -3.46 -12.51
CA GLY A 72 3.18 -2.49 -13.26
C GLY A 72 3.71 -1.36 -12.38
N GLN A 73 2.85 -0.79 -11.53
CA GLN A 73 3.19 0.24 -10.54
C GLN A 73 4.28 -0.21 -9.57
N MET A 74 4.20 -1.44 -9.07
CA MET A 74 5.14 -1.93 -8.07
C MET A 74 6.44 -2.50 -8.65
N ARG A 75 6.59 -2.55 -9.98
CA ARG A 75 7.75 -3.07 -10.73
C ARG A 75 8.24 -4.43 -10.21
N HIS A 76 7.31 -5.37 -9.97
CA HIS A 76 7.69 -6.73 -9.54
C HIS A 76 8.18 -7.54 -10.75
N SER A 77 9.41 -8.05 -10.68
CA SER A 77 9.89 -9.10 -11.61
C SER A 77 9.31 -10.49 -11.29
N ARG A 78 8.77 -10.70 -10.07
CA ARG A 78 8.16 -11.97 -9.65
C ARG A 78 6.76 -11.76 -9.04
N ILE A 79 5.77 -12.36 -9.70
CA ILE A 79 4.34 -12.38 -9.38
C ILE A 79 4.01 -13.23 -8.14
N SER A 80 4.76 -14.31 -7.90
CA SER A 80 4.24 -15.45 -7.12
C SER A 80 3.96 -15.14 -5.65
N THR A 81 4.77 -14.30 -4.98
CA THR A 81 4.58 -14.00 -3.55
C THR A 81 3.53 -12.92 -3.30
N THR A 82 3.15 -12.19 -4.34
CA THR A 82 2.21 -11.06 -4.24
C THR A 82 0.80 -11.51 -4.58
N MET A 83 0.66 -12.40 -5.58
CA MET A 83 -0.62 -12.97 -6.02
C MET A 83 -1.35 -13.75 -4.91
N GLU A 84 -0.63 -14.46 -4.05
CA GLU A 84 -1.22 -15.29 -2.99
C GLU A 84 -1.94 -14.46 -1.92
N ILE A 85 -1.45 -13.25 -1.63
CA ILE A 85 -2.10 -12.28 -0.73
C ILE A 85 -3.25 -11.57 -1.45
N TYR A 86 -3.09 -11.25 -2.74
CA TYR A 86 -4.16 -10.62 -3.53
C TYR A 86 -5.35 -11.55 -3.79
N ALA A 87 -5.10 -12.84 -3.97
CA ALA A 87 -6.10 -13.87 -4.17
C ALA A 87 -7.02 -14.06 -2.95
N GLN A 88 -6.77 -13.43 -1.80
CA GLN A 88 -7.73 -13.40 -0.68
C GLN A 88 -8.67 -12.19 -0.75
N ILE A 89 -8.24 -11.08 -1.36
CA ILE A 89 -9.02 -9.84 -1.47
C ILE A 89 -9.99 -9.93 -2.65
N VAL A 90 -9.56 -10.50 -3.78
CA VAL A 90 -10.41 -10.71 -4.96
C VAL A 90 -11.66 -11.55 -4.62
N PRO A 91 -11.58 -12.68 -3.88
CA PRO A 91 -12.75 -13.42 -3.44
C PRO A 91 -13.70 -12.65 -2.55
N VAL A 92 -13.23 -11.65 -1.78
CA VAL A 92 -14.10 -10.82 -0.94
C VAL A 92 -14.85 -9.81 -1.80
N ALA A 93 -14.18 -9.15 -2.74
CA ALA A 93 -14.83 -8.26 -3.71
C ALA A 93 -15.82 -9.02 -4.59
N GLN A 94 -15.45 -10.22 -5.04
CA GLN A 94 -16.29 -11.09 -5.86
C GLN A 94 -17.49 -11.64 -5.07
N ARG A 95 -17.32 -11.98 -3.79
CA ARG A 95 -18.45 -12.32 -2.89
C ARG A 95 -19.41 -11.16 -2.72
N ARG A 96 -18.91 -9.94 -2.47
CA ARG A 96 -19.76 -8.75 -2.35
C ARG A 96 -20.52 -8.45 -3.65
N ALA A 97 -19.86 -8.59 -4.80
CA ALA A 97 -20.52 -8.42 -6.10
C ALA A 97 -21.62 -9.47 -6.33
N LEU A 98 -21.37 -10.73 -5.94
CA LEU A 98 -22.37 -11.80 -6.00
C LEU A 98 -23.53 -11.60 -5.02
N GLU A 99 -23.26 -11.09 -3.81
CA GLU A 99 -24.28 -10.71 -2.83
C GLU A 99 -25.14 -9.55 -3.34
N GLN A 100 -24.54 -8.53 -3.93
CA GLN A 100 -25.30 -7.42 -4.54
C GLN A 100 -26.12 -7.87 -5.74
N LEU A 101 -25.58 -8.77 -6.57
CA LEU A 101 -26.29 -9.32 -7.72
C LEU A 101 -27.45 -10.23 -7.29
N SER A 102 -27.27 -11.04 -6.25
CA SER A 102 -28.33 -11.89 -5.70
C SER A 102 -29.43 -11.05 -5.06
N GLU A 103 -29.07 -9.98 -4.35
CA GLU A 103 -30.03 -9.03 -3.77
C GLU A 103 -30.83 -8.31 -4.86
N PHE A 104 -30.16 -7.81 -5.91
CA PHE A 104 -30.82 -7.19 -7.07
C PHE A 104 -31.76 -8.16 -7.80
N ALA A 105 -31.31 -9.39 -8.04
CA ALA A 105 -32.12 -10.43 -8.70
C ALA A 105 -33.32 -10.88 -7.84
N THR A 106 -33.17 -10.87 -6.51
CA THR A 106 -34.25 -11.23 -5.57
C THR A 106 -35.28 -10.11 -5.48
N ASN A 107 -34.84 -8.84 -5.45
CA ASN A 107 -35.73 -7.69 -5.42
C ASN A 107 -36.51 -7.50 -6.74
N SER A 108 -35.89 -7.88 -7.88
CA SER A 108 -36.53 -7.84 -9.21
C SER A 108 -37.66 -8.87 -9.38
N ARG A 109 -37.74 -9.90 -8.53
CA ARG A 109 -38.87 -10.86 -8.54
C ARG A 109 -40.12 -10.33 -7.85
N SER A 110 -40.04 -9.23 -7.10
CA SER A 110 -41.22 -8.62 -6.47
C SER A 110 -41.98 -7.66 -7.39
N ILE A 111 -41.44 -7.37 -8.59
CA ILE A 111 -42.13 -6.58 -9.61
C ILE A 111 -42.86 -7.54 -10.56
N THR A 112 -43.82 -8.29 -10.02
CA THR A 112 -44.79 -9.04 -10.85
C THR A 112 -46.06 -8.21 -10.97
N VAL A 113 -46.25 -7.67 -12.19
CA VAL A 113 -47.51 -7.41 -12.92
C VAL A 113 -48.63 -6.66 -12.19
N GLN A 114 -48.92 -5.45 -12.68
CA GLN A 114 -50.29 -4.93 -12.83
C GLN A 114 -50.62 -4.93 -14.32
#